data_AF-A0A424KS60-F1
#
_entry.id   AF-A0A424KS60-F1
#
_cell.length_a   1.000
_cell.length_b   1.000
_cell.length_c   1.000
_cell.angle_alpha   90.00
_cell.angle_beta   90.00
_cell.angle_gamma   90.00
#
_symmetry.space_group_name_H-M   'P 1'
#
loop_
_entity.id
_entity.type
_entity.pdbx_description
1 polymer ?
#
loop_
_entity_poly.entity_id
_entity_poly.type
_entity_poly.pdbx_seq_one_letter_code
_entity_poly.pdbx_strand_id
1 'polypeptide(L)' 'MTGSESKSIMRSLGEFVGHVVKGIKTDPAAPQVKEVGRSVETEDRGDVVLRRTTIDEVELRNPPESENSEPSPPA' A
#
# COMPACT_ATOMS: atom_id res chain seq x y z
N MET A 1 -2.16 -33.23 -10.70
CA MET A 1 -1.11 -32.62 -11.55
C MET A 1 -1.52 -31.18 -11.83
N THR A 2 -1.00 -30.20 -11.09
CA THR A 2 -1.27 -28.78 -11.33
C THR A 2 -0.07 -28.20 -12.08
N GLY A 3 -0.19 -28.01 -13.39
CA GLY A 3 0.86 -27.43 -14.22
C GLY A 3 1.14 -25.99 -13.79
N SER A 4 2.37 -25.69 -13.41
CA SER A 4 2.84 -24.32 -13.29
C SER A 4 2.95 -23.74 -14.70
N GLU A 5 1.93 -23.01 -15.16
CA GLU A 5 2.06 -22.22 -16.38
C GLU A 5 3.13 -21.15 -16.15
N SER A 6 4.30 -21.36 -16.72
CA SER A 6 5.36 -20.37 -16.76
C SER A 6 4.81 -19.13 -17.46
N LYS A 7 4.85 -17.99 -16.75
CA LYS A 7 4.36 -16.72 -17.29
C LYS A 7 5.03 -16.47 -18.63
N SER A 8 4.24 -16.08 -19.64
CA SER A 8 4.80 -15.73 -20.94
C SER A 8 5.81 -14.58 -20.80
N ILE A 9 6.84 -14.58 -21.64
CA ILE A 9 7.91 -13.57 -21.63
C ILE A 9 7.34 -12.15 -21.73
N MET A 10 6.31 -11.94 -22.56
CA MET A 10 5.62 -10.65 -22.66
C MET A 10 4.95 -10.23 -21.34
N ARG A 11 4.34 -11.18 -20.62
CA ARG A 11 3.73 -10.88 -19.31
C ARG A 11 4.79 -10.48 -18.30
N SER A 12 5.91 -11.20 -18.25
CA SER A 12 7.02 -10.87 -17.34
C SER A 12 7.64 -9.50 -17.65
N LEU A 13 7.78 -9.15 -18.93
CA LEU A 13 8.30 -7.85 -19.35
C LEU A 13 7.33 -6.71 -19.01
N GLY A 14 6.03 -6.92 -19.23
CA GLY A 14 5.00 -5.95 -18.84
C GLY A 14 4.97 -5.71 -17.33
N GLU A 15 5.05 -6.77 -16.52
CA GLU A 15 5.13 -6.67 -15.06
C GLU A 15 6.39 -5.92 -14.61
N PHE A 16 7.54 -6.18 -15.23
CA PHE A 16 8.79 -5.48 -14.93
C PHE A 16 8.71 -3.98 -15.21
N VAL A 17 8.27 -3.58 -16.40
CA VAL A 17 8.10 -2.16 -16.74
C VAL A 17 7.06 -1.50 -15.83
N GLY A 18 5.99 -2.21 -15.50
CA GLY A 18 4.99 -1.77 -14.53
C GLY A 18 5.59 -1.44 -13.16
N HIS A 19 6.51 -2.28 -12.66
CA HIS A 19 7.21 -2.01 -11.40
C HIS A 19 8.13 -0.80 -11.47
N VAL A 20 8.86 -0.62 -12.57
CA VAL A 20 9.74 0.56 -12.76
C VAL A 20 8.93 1.85 -12.79
N VAL A 21 7.85 1.88 -13.57
CA VAL A 21 6.95 3.05 -13.65
C VAL A 21 6.30 3.34 -12.30
N LYS A 22 5.90 2.29 -11.56
CA LYS A 22 5.36 2.45 -10.21
C LYS A 22 6.39 3.06 -9.27
N GLY A 23 7.63 2.59 -9.27
CA GLY A 23 8.70 3.13 -8.43
C GLY A 23 9.03 4.59 -8.70
N ILE A 24 8.98 5.03 -9.97
CA ILE A 24 9.20 6.45 -10.33
C ILE A 24 8.04 7.34 -9.87
N LYS A 25 6.80 6.84 -9.94
CA LYS A 25 5.60 7.60 -9.59
C LYS A 25 5.31 7.61 -8.09
N THR A 26 5.78 6.61 -7.36
CA THR A 26 5.62 6.53 -5.92
C THR A 26 6.63 7.44 -5.25
N ASP A 27 6.15 8.46 -4.52
CA ASP A 27 6.97 9.22 -3.59
C ASP A 27 7.27 8.34 -2.37
N PRO A 28 8.53 7.91 -2.14
CA PRO A 28 8.90 7.05 -1.01
C PRO A 28 8.88 7.80 0.33
N ALA A 29 8.90 9.14 0.30
CA ALA A 29 8.79 9.98 1.49
C ALA A 29 7.34 10.33 1.83
N ALA A 30 6.39 10.03 0.92
CA ALA A 30 4.99 10.22 1.22
C ALA A 30 4.55 9.28 2.35
N PRO A 31 3.83 9.80 3.37
CA PRO A 31 3.33 8.97 4.45
C PRO A 31 2.41 7.88 3.87
N GLN A 32 2.68 6.63 4.24
CA GLN A 32 1.79 5.52 3.92
C GLN A 32 0.58 5.59 4.85
N VAL A 33 -0.45 6.29 4.41
CA VAL A 33 -1.72 6.42 5.12
C VAL A 33 -2.67 5.32 4.66
N LYS A 34 -3.29 4.62 5.62
CA LYS A 34 -4.29 3.59 5.36
C LYS A 34 -5.57 3.90 6.15
N GLU A 35 -6.68 4.05 5.43
CA GLU A 35 -8.01 4.10 6.02
C GLU A 35 -8.32 2.75 6.68
N VAL A 36 -8.62 2.78 7.98
CA VAL A 36 -8.96 1.60 8.80
C VAL A 36 -10.43 1.56 9.18
N GLY A 37 -11.10 2.70 9.12
CA GLY A 37 -12.49 2.81 9.53
C GLY A 37 -13.17 3.96 8.81
N ARG A 38 -14.44 3.76 8.49
CA ARG A 38 -15.32 4.80 7.99
C ARG A 38 -16.69 4.65 8.59
N SER A 39 -17.18 5.69 9.24
CA SER A 39 -18.54 5.75 9.75
C SER A 39 -19.26 6.97 9.17
N VAL A 40 -20.55 6.80 8.90
CA VAL A 40 -21.41 7.86 8.42
C VAL A 40 -22.59 7.96 9.36
N GLU A 41 -22.73 9.11 10.00
CA GLU A 41 -23.85 9.43 10.87
C GLU A 41 -24.74 10.43 10.15
N THR A 42 -26.04 10.14 10.11
CA THR A 42 -27.04 11.04 9.53
C THR A 42 -28.06 11.39 10.60
N GLU A 43 -28.25 12.68 10.85
CA GLU A 43 -29.20 13.21 11.81
C GLU A 43 -30.17 14.15 11.09
N ASP A 44 -31.46 13.90 11.24
CA ASP A 44 -32.51 14.78 10.73
C ASP A 44 -32.90 15.77 11.84
N ARG A 45 -32.80 17.06 11.54
CA ARG A 45 -33.18 18.16 12.44
C ARG A 45 -34.36 18.95 11.88
N GLY A 46 -35.33 18.26 11.28
CA GLY A 46 -36.61 18.85 10.87
C GLY A 46 -36.50 19.68 9.60
N ASP A 47 -35.72 20.76 9.61
CA ASP A 47 -35.49 21.62 8.44
C ASP A 47 -34.19 21.30 7.69
N VAL A 48 -33.28 20.54 8.31
CA VAL A 48 -32.00 20.15 7.73
C VAL A 48 -31.63 18.70 8.03
N VAL A 49 -30.87 18.09 7.11
CA VAL A 49 -30.22 16.79 7.32
C VAL A 49 -28.72 17.00 7.50
N LEU A 50 -28.23 16.67 8.68
CA LEU A 50 -26.80 16.69 9.00
C LEU A 50 -26.19 15.33 8.69
N ARG A 51 -25.19 15.31 7.81
CA ARG A 51 -24.41 14.09 7.52
C ARG A 51 -22.97 14.29 7.93
N ARG A 52 -22.52 13.52 8.93
CA ARG A 52 -21.13 13.46 9.38
C ARG A 52 -20.47 12.22 8.82
N THR A 53 -19.24 12.35 8.31
CA THR A 53 -18.39 11.22 7.92
C THR A 53 -17.13 11.27 8.77
N THR A 54 -16.88 10.21 9.52
CA THR A 54 -15.64 10.02 10.26
C THR A 54 -14.80 9.01 9.51
N ILE A 55 -13.52 9.34 9.30
CA ILE A 55 -12.54 8.48 8.64
C ILE A 55 -11.41 8.28 9.65
N ASP A 56 -11.17 7.03 10.00
CA ASP A 56 -10.06 6.63 10.86
C ASP A 56 -8.91 6.19 9.96
N GLU A 57 -7.76 6.84 10.10
CA GLU A 57 -6.56 6.56 9.31
C GLU A 57 -5.40 6.15 10.23
N VAL A 58 -4.56 5.23 9.76
CA VAL A 58 -3.28 4.91 10.38
C VAL A 58 -2.15 5.29 9.45
N GLU A 59 -1.16 5.99 9.99
CA GLU A 59 0.07 6.33 9.30
C GLU A 59 1.15 5.28 9.63
N LEU A 60 1.61 4.58 8.60
CA LEU A 60 2.69 3.61 8.72
C LEU A 60 4.03 4.35 8.62
N ARG A 61 4.76 4.43 9.74
CA ARG A 61 6.15 4.88 9.75
C ARG A 61 7.03 3.71 9.35
N ASN A 62 7.73 3.82 8.22
CA ASN A 62 8.77 2.84 7.89
C ASN A 62 9.83 2.89 9.00
N PRO A 63 10.17 1.76 9.66
CA PRO A 63 11.34 1.72 10.51
C PRO A 63 12.58 2.00 9.64
N PRO A 64 13.60 2.71 10.16
CA PRO A 64 14.86 2.86 9.44
C PRO A 64 15.38 1.45 9.13
N GLU A 65 15.66 1.23 7.85
CA GLU A 65 16.23 0.00 7.31
C GLU A 65 17.44 -0.37 8.17
N SER A 66 17.34 -1.47 8.92
CA SER A 66 18.47 -1.95 9.71
C SER A 66 19.56 -2.35 8.73
N GLU A 67 20.69 -1.64 8.80
CA GLU A 67 21.86 -1.84 7.95
C GLU A 67 22.25 -3.33 7.90
N ASN A 68 22.61 -3.76 6.69
CA ASN A 68 23.22 -5.06 6.40
C ASN A 68 24.17 -5.53 7.50
N SER A 69 23.80 -6.61 8.20
CA SER A 69 24.80 -7.48 8.82
C SER A 69 25.19 -8.53 7.78
N GLU A 70 26.32 -8.31 7.09
CA GLU A 70 26.98 -9.32 6.27
C GLU A 70 27.08 -10.67 7.01
N PRO A 71 26.88 -11.82 6.33
CA PRO A 71 27.15 -13.10 6.95
C PRO A 71 28.67 -13.28 7.15
N SER A 72 29.12 -13.37 8.41
CA SER A 72 30.48 -13.79 8.76
C SER A 72 30.82 -15.14 8.10
N PRO A 73 32.01 -15.30 7.50
CA PRO A 73 32.42 -16.57 6.93
C PRO A 73 32.64 -17.63 8.02
N PRO A 74 32.39 -18.92 7.72
CA PRO A 74 32.65 -20.00 8.68
C PRO A 74 34.16 -20.19 8.89
N ALA A 75 34.54 -20.40 10.15
CA ALA A 75 35.87 -20.83 10.58
C ALA A 75 36.03 -22.36 10.44
#